data_AF-A0A2U1VNJ4-F1
#
_entry.id   AF-A0A2U1VNJ4-F1
#
_cell.length_a   1.000
_cell.length_b   1.000
_cell.length_c   1.000
_cell.angle_alpha   90.00
_cell.angle_beta   90.00
_cell.angle_gamma   90.00
#
_symmetry.space_group_name_H-M   'P 1'
#
loop_
_entity.id
_entity.type
_entity.pdbx_description
1 polymer ?
#
loop_
_entity_poly.entity_id
_entity_poly.type
_entity_poly.pdbx_seq_one_letter_code
_entity_poly.pdbx_strand_id
1 'polypeptide(L)'
;MSDLVNGLEPWQFYLIISLVLTYTMVAGGWVLAKAGRSPLWILLLLFPYVNIIAVWVFAYIRWPFVDRTAAPAPPPTDDRDA
;
A
#
# COMPACT_ATOMS: atom_id res chain seq x y z
N MET A 1 8.66 3.38 30.11
CA MET A 1 7.96 3.30 28.79
C MET A 1 6.43 3.29 28.98
N SER A 2 5.93 2.64 30.03
CA SER A 2 4.56 2.78 30.55
C SER A 2 4.16 4.24 30.85
N ASP A 3 5.09 5.04 31.38
CA ASP A 3 4.78 6.40 31.88
C ASP A 3 4.50 7.41 30.75
N LEU A 4 5.07 7.19 29.57
CA LEU A 4 4.77 7.98 28.37
C LEU A 4 3.35 7.77 27.87
N VAL A 5 2.81 6.56 28.06
CA VAL A 5 1.45 6.19 27.64
C VAL A 5 0.43 6.56 28.71
N ASN A 6 0.78 6.36 29.99
CA ASN A 6 -0.09 6.68 31.13
C ASN A 6 -0.14 8.18 31.45
N GLY A 7 0.79 8.99 30.93
CA GLY A 7 0.77 10.45 31.06
C GLY A 7 -0.13 11.16 30.04
N LEU A 8 -0.66 10.43 29.06
CA LEU A 8 -1.61 10.97 28.08
C LEU A 8 -3.01 10.94 28.65
N GLU A 9 -3.77 12.02 28.45
CA GLU A 9 -5.18 11.99 28.79
C GLU A 9 -5.92 10.98 27.90
N PRO A 10 -6.97 10.30 28.42
CA PRO A 10 -7.67 9.25 27.67
C PRO A 10 -8.14 9.68 26.29
N TRP A 11 -8.59 10.94 26.14
CA TRP A 11 -9.02 11.47 24.86
C TRP A 11 -7.88 11.59 23.84
N GLN A 12 -6.67 11.96 24.29
CA GLN A 12 -5.48 12.04 23.43
C GLN A 12 -5.10 10.66 22.94
N PHE A 13 -5.15 9.67 23.84
CA PHE A 13 -4.85 8.28 23.52
C PHE A 13 -5.81 7.73 22.45
N TYR A 14 -7.12 7.93 22.63
CA TYR A 14 -8.12 7.53 21.64
C TYR A 14 -7.96 8.26 20.29
N LEU A 15 -7.59 9.55 20.32
CA LEU A 15 -7.35 10.34 19.11
C LEU A 15 -6.14 9.80 18.35
N ILE A 16 -5.03 9.52 19.03
CA ILE A 16 -3.82 8.95 18.42
C ILE A 16 -4.11 7.58 17.80
N ILE A 17 -4.77 6.68 18.54
CA ILE A 17 -5.14 5.36 18.03
C ILE A 17 -6.03 5.49 16.79
N SER A 18 -7.05 6.35 16.86
CA SER A 18 -7.94 6.64 15.72
C SER A 18 -7.14 7.11 14.51
N LEU A 19 -6.24 8.08 14.68
CA LEU A 19 -5.44 8.66 13.61
C LEU A 19 -4.54 7.60 12.95
N VAL A 20 -3.85 6.79 13.77
CA VAL A 20 -2.97 5.71 13.30
C VAL A 20 -3.77 4.66 12.54
N LEU A 21 -4.94 4.27 13.07
CA LEU A 21 -5.80 3.27 12.43
C LEU A 21 -6.34 3.77 11.08
N THR A 22 -6.86 5.00 11.03
CA THR A 22 -7.35 5.63 9.80
C THR A 22 -6.22 5.78 8.78
N TYR A 23 -5.05 6.28 9.20
CA TYR A 23 -3.89 6.40 8.33
C TYR A 23 -3.50 5.05 7.72
N THR A 24 -3.43 3.99 8.55
CA THR A 24 -3.04 2.65 8.09
C THR A 24 -4.05 2.07 7.10
N MET A 25 -5.36 2.26 7.33
CA MET A 25 -6.40 1.84 6.38
C MET A 25 -6.30 2.59 5.04
N VAL A 26 -6.14 3.91 5.08
CA VAL A 26 -6.07 4.74 3.87
C VAL A 26 -4.79 4.42 3.09
N ALA A 27 -3.64 4.43 3.76
CA ALA A 27 -2.35 4.18 3.14
C ALA A 27 -2.28 2.77 2.53
N GLY A 28 -2.69 1.74 3.25
CA GLY A 28 -2.68 0.39 2.71
C GLY A 28 -3.70 0.20 1.58
N GLY A 29 -4.91 0.76 1.69
CA GLY A 29 -5.88 0.75 0.58
C GLY A 29 -5.32 1.41 -0.68
N TRP A 30 -4.58 2.50 -0.52
CA TRP A 30 -3.93 3.21 -1.62
C TRP A 30 -2.78 2.41 -2.24
N VAL A 31 -1.96 1.75 -1.43
CA VAL A 31 -0.89 0.84 -1.89
C VAL A 31 -1.48 -0.32 -2.69
N LEU A 32 -2.58 -0.92 -2.22
CA LEU A 32 -3.28 -2.00 -2.93
C LEU A 32 -3.88 -1.56 -4.26
N ALA A 33 -4.49 -0.37 -4.30
CA ALA A 33 -5.02 0.22 -5.52
C ALA A 33 -3.89 0.43 -6.56
N LYS A 34 -2.73 0.89 -6.11
CA LYS A 34 -1.53 1.00 -6.96
C LYS A 34 -0.96 -0.34 -7.40
N ALA A 35 -1.06 -1.37 -6.56
CA ALA A 35 -0.67 -2.72 -6.91
C ALA A 35 -1.66 -3.41 -7.89
N GLY A 36 -2.80 -2.79 -8.23
CA GLY A 36 -3.79 -3.36 -9.13
C GLY A 36 -4.55 -4.56 -8.54
N ARG A 37 -4.55 -4.70 -7.21
CA ARG A 37 -5.25 -5.77 -6.48
C ARG A 37 -6.53 -5.22 -5.83
N SER A 38 -7.48 -6.10 -5.51
CA SER A 38 -8.72 -5.70 -4.82
C SER A 38 -8.39 -4.98 -3.50
N PRO A 39 -8.98 -3.80 -3.20
CA PRO A 39 -8.74 -3.06 -1.96
C PRO A 39 -9.05 -3.87 -0.69
N LEU A 40 -9.86 -4.92 -0.79
CA LEU A 40 -10.26 -5.79 0.33
C LEU A 40 -9.08 -6.51 1.01
N TRP A 41 -7.93 -6.65 0.35
CA TRP A 41 -6.72 -7.20 0.97
C TRP A 41 -6.23 -6.35 2.16
N ILE A 42 -6.70 -5.09 2.30
CA ILE A 42 -6.39 -4.22 3.45
C ILE A 42 -6.88 -4.81 4.77
N LEU A 43 -7.94 -5.62 4.74
CA LEU A 43 -8.52 -6.26 5.93
C LEU A 43 -7.55 -7.26 6.56
N LEU A 44 -6.64 -7.83 5.78
CA LEU A 44 -5.60 -8.73 6.29
C LEU A 44 -4.54 -7.99 7.10
N LEU A 45 -4.30 -6.69 6.82
CA LEU A 45 -3.40 -5.84 7.62
C LEU A 45 -3.99 -5.51 9.00
N LEU A 46 -5.30 -5.75 9.21
CA LEU A 46 -5.95 -5.57 10.52
C LEU A 46 -5.51 -6.62 11.54
N PHE A 47 -5.00 -7.77 11.07
CA PHE A 47 -4.46 -8.82 11.92
C PHE A 47 -2.94 -8.64 12.07
N PRO A 48 -2.38 -8.44 13.28
CA PRO A 48 -0.97 -8.04 13.46
C PRO A 48 0.03 -9.07 12.90
N TYR A 49 -0.27 -10.36 13.00
CA TYR A 49 0.59 -11.41 12.44
C TYR A 49 0.52 -11.48 10.90
N VAL A 50 -0.69 -11.31 10.35
CA VAL A 50 -0.90 -11.33 8.90
C VAL A 50 -0.36 -10.05 8.26
N ASN A 51 -0.37 -8.93 8.98
CA ASN A 51 0.21 -7.66 8.56
C ASN A 51 1.66 -7.82 8.12
N ILE A 52 2.49 -8.48 8.94
CA ILE A 52 3.91 -8.72 8.63
C ILE A 52 4.05 -9.54 7.34
N ILE A 53 3.31 -10.64 7.22
CA ILE A 53 3.33 -11.50 6.02
C ILE A 53 2.83 -10.73 4.80
N ALA A 54 1.76 -9.94 4.94
CA ALA A 54 1.19 -9.15 3.86
C ALA A 54 2.21 -8.12 3.35
N VAL A 55 2.86 -7.37 4.25
CA VAL A 55 3.93 -6.42 3.90
C VAL A 55 5.08 -7.15 3.20
N TRP A 56 5.46 -8.33 3.69
CA TRP A 56 6.49 -9.16 3.08
C TRP A 56 6.12 -9.58 1.66
N VAL A 57 4.91 -10.11 1.45
CA VAL A 57 4.40 -10.50 0.13
C VAL A 57 4.32 -9.30 -0.82
N PHE A 58 3.87 -8.13 -0.34
CA PHE A 58 3.84 -6.90 -1.13
C PHE A 58 5.23 -6.42 -1.55
N ALA A 59 6.25 -6.65 -0.74
CA ALA A 59 7.63 -6.31 -1.08
C ALA A 59 8.18 -7.18 -2.22
N TYR A 60 7.76 -8.45 -2.31
CA TYR A 60 8.21 -9.38 -3.37
C TYR A 60 7.29 -9.46 -4.59
N ILE A 61 6.06 -8.95 -4.51
CA ILE A 61 5.15 -8.91 -5.65
C ILE A 61 5.70 -7.98 -6.74
N ARG A 62 5.55 -8.38 -8.00
CA ARG A 62 5.94 -7.55 -9.15
C ARG A 62 4.96 -6.40 -9.31
N TRP A 63 5.46 -5.17 -9.31
CA TRP A 63 4.63 -3.96 -9.38
C TRP A 63 4.18 -3.73 -10.84
N PRO A 64 2.86 -3.70 -11.13
CA PRO A 64 2.34 -3.66 -12.49
C PRO A 64 2.67 -2.34 -13.24
N PHE A 65 3.05 -1.30 -12.51
CA PHE A 65 3.45 -0.01 -13.10
C PHE A 65 4.87 -0.02 -13.69
N VAL A 66 5.74 -0.94 -13.26
CA VAL A 66 7.13 -1.02 -13.75
C VAL A 66 7.19 -1.66 -15.14
N ASP A 67 6.27 -2.58 -15.45
CA ASP A 67 6.27 -3.29 -16.75
C ASP A 67 5.68 -2.45 -17.90
N ARG A 68 4.90 -1.40 -17.59
CA ARG A 68 4.17 -0.64 -18.62
C ARG A 68 5.06 0.33 -19.41
N THR A 69 6.22 0.71 -18.87
CA THR A 69 7.20 1.60 -19.52
C THR A 69 8.14 0.88 -20.49
N ALA A 70 8.17 -0.45 -20.47
CA ALA A 70 8.99 -1.27 -21.38
C ALA A 70 8.22 -1.74 -22.62
N ALA A 71 7.08 -1.15 -22.95
CA ALA A 71 6.42 -1.42 -24.22
C ALA A 71 7.36 -0.98 -25.36
N PRO A 72 7.84 -1.90 -26.22
CA PRO A 72 8.74 -1.55 -27.31
C PRO A 72 8.07 -0.48 -28.18
N ALA A 73 8.80 0.59 -28.48
CA ALA A 73 8.32 1.60 -29.42
C ALA A 73 7.83 0.88 -30.69
N PRO A 74 6.66 1.23 -31.24
CA PRO A 74 6.18 0.64 -32.47
C PRO A 74 7.30 0.74 -33.52
N PRO A 75 7.59 -0.35 -34.27
CA PRO A 75 8.64 -0.32 -35.27
C PRO A 75 8.40 0.88 -36.19
N PRO A 76 9.47 1.61 -36.58
CA PRO A 76 9.33 2.74 -37.49
C PRO A 76 8.55 2.25 -38.72
N THR A 77 7.37 2.84 -38.96
CA THR A 77 6.65 2.63 -40.20
C THR A 77 7.55 3.19 -41.29
N ASP A 78 8.17 2.32 -42.08
CA ASP A 78 8.94 2.72 -43.25
C ASP A 78 7.94 3.29 -44.26
N ASP A 79 7.86 4.61 -44.30
CA ASP A 79 6.96 5.40 -45.12
C ASP A 79 7.46 5.51 -46.57
N ARG A 80 8.49 4.74 -46.93
CA ARG A 80 9.13 4.69 -48.25
C ARG A 80 8.42 3.78 -49.27
N ASP A 81 7.38 3.08 -48.85
CA ASP A 81 6.61 2.16 -49.70
C ASP A 81 5.30 2.79 -50.24
N ALA A 82 5.12 4.12 -50.14
CA ALA A 82 3.93 4.87 -50.57
C ALA A 82 4.12 5.65 -51.89
#